data_AF-A0A1Y1KUW7-F1
#
_entry.id   AF-A0A1Y1KUW7-F1
#
_cell.length_a   1.000
_cell.length_b   1.000
_cell.length_c   1.000
_cell.angle_alpha   90.00
_cell.angle_beta   90.00
_cell.angle_gamma   90.00
#
_symmetry.space_group_name_H-M   'P 1'
#
loop_
_entity.id
_entity.type
_entity.pdbx_description
1 polymer ?
#
loop_
_entity_poly.entity_id
_entity_poly.type
_entity_poly.pdbx_seq_one_letter_code
_entity_poly.pdbx_strand_id
1 'polypeptide(L)'
;MIYKKLSSLSEISKAQISKILNSCSGLKDLVLDPKIIKPLERICGIRWLKANYVEKIFKLEDNIPNSSNPQFYFIYTSLSTLKKLLQQIRLRLKNDATVADMYHIVIIPRFLYVFENMLEEMGLFGVVKLYSLQWQPLHLDRGILSLEIPNLYRRLFVQHDLSLLPIYAKSLWHLYFVIGKPRFHFALGAHSISVLKQLDTLYENLPNTDKVEADCGAVIMLDRNVDYVSALLTPSTYTALLNEVYGINCGVCEHKSTGTPEHDQKFNRIPKKEPIQIILDSTNDSIYRDIKNRYFPEVTSILRTLTRDLRKEGENSRGMALDEIKKYVSTQLQATASKMKYLANHLEAAQTIINHLGHRFEMQQDTEQLLIQNKGKSSNLAYLEEVLVTENNRNAALRLLCLMAITQKLSDSEVKSFWQKFLHEFGYYYGFVHNNLLRAGFLTEETSASANLPNIVSKFLTNDFYVNINRLKQAPVDPAKVSLKAPTCCSYVFGGAYIPLIVQIASMILCNTPLNEIKTKLEPLGPFSIRNEQGYPLEARTILIYIVGGVTYSEIAACNLLETLTGSTIIVCSDKIISGNDLMEALTTV
;
A
#
# COMPACT_ATOMS: atom_id res chain seq x y z
N MET A 1 3.85 18.67 15.72
CA MET A 1 4.25 17.88 16.90
C MET A 1 3.97 16.38 16.72
N ILE A 2 2.78 15.99 16.23
CA ILE A 2 2.37 14.58 16.09
C ILE A 2 3.28 13.73 15.18
N TYR A 3 3.71 14.24 14.02
CA TYR A 3 4.58 13.48 13.10
C TYR A 3 5.92 13.09 13.73
N LYS A 4 6.48 13.95 14.60
CA LYS A 4 7.70 13.63 15.35
C LYS A 4 7.44 12.50 16.36
N LYS A 5 6.28 12.46 17.01
CA LYS A 5 5.89 11.35 17.89
C LYS A 5 5.76 10.04 17.09
N LEU A 6 5.13 10.08 15.92
CA LEU A 6 5.00 8.88 15.07
C LEU A 6 6.35 8.27 14.66
N SER A 7 7.41 9.09 14.53
CA SER A 7 8.76 8.57 14.25
C SER A 7 9.32 7.66 15.36
N SER A 8 8.82 7.77 16.61
CA SER A 8 9.25 6.94 17.73
C SER A 8 8.71 5.50 17.68
N LEU A 9 7.77 5.19 16.78
CA LEU A 9 7.30 3.81 16.55
C LEU A 9 8.44 2.87 16.16
N SER A 10 9.45 3.40 15.46
CA SER A 10 10.66 2.65 15.10
C SER A 10 11.46 2.20 16.33
N GLU A 11 11.47 2.97 17.42
CA GLU A 11 12.15 2.61 18.66
C GLU A 11 11.46 1.45 19.39
N ILE A 12 10.12 1.38 19.32
CA ILE A 12 9.35 0.25 19.85
C ILE A 12 9.71 -1.03 19.08
N SER A 13 9.77 -0.96 17.75
CA SER A 13 10.20 -2.09 16.90
C SER A 13 11.64 -2.51 17.20
N LYS A 14 12.57 -1.55 17.38
CA LYS A 14 13.95 -1.84 17.79
C LYS A 14 14.02 -2.56 19.13
N ALA A 15 13.25 -2.13 20.12
CA ALA A 15 13.20 -2.79 21.42
C ALA A 15 12.70 -4.24 21.31
N GLN A 16 11.67 -4.48 20.49
CA GLN A 16 11.15 -5.83 20.23
C GLN A 16 12.19 -6.72 19.51
N ILE A 17 12.87 -6.19 18.49
CA ILE A 17 13.94 -6.91 17.79
C ILE A 17 15.10 -7.21 18.74
N SER A 18 15.54 -6.22 19.52
CA SER A 18 16.64 -6.39 20.47
C SER A 18 16.33 -7.46 21.51
N LYS A 19 15.10 -7.48 22.05
CA LYS A 19 14.64 -8.54 22.97
C LYS A 19 14.77 -9.94 22.36
N ILE A 20 14.42 -10.11 21.07
CA ILE A 20 14.55 -11.39 20.37
C ILE A 20 16.03 -11.72 20.14
N LEU A 21 16.83 -10.78 19.64
CA LEU A 21 18.25 -11.01 19.39
C LEU A 21 19.05 -11.30 20.66
N ASN A 22 18.64 -10.76 21.81
CA ASN A 22 19.27 -11.01 23.11
C ASN A 22 18.83 -12.33 23.76
N SER A 23 17.97 -13.11 23.10
CA SER A 23 17.68 -14.49 23.53
C SER A 23 18.91 -15.41 23.46
N CYS A 24 19.92 -15.03 22.66
CA CYS A 24 21.22 -15.70 22.60
C CYS A 24 22.34 -14.69 22.86
N SER A 25 23.25 -15.05 23.76
CA SER A 25 24.45 -14.26 24.06
C SER A 25 25.50 -14.41 22.97
N GLY A 26 26.28 -13.35 22.72
CA GLY A 26 27.40 -13.38 21.78
C GLY A 26 27.02 -13.04 20.33
N LEU A 27 27.96 -13.35 19.42
CA LEU A 27 27.84 -13.05 18.00
C LEU A 27 26.75 -13.91 17.36
N LYS A 28 25.99 -13.32 16.45
CA LYS A 28 24.90 -13.97 15.71
C LYS A 28 24.86 -13.48 14.27
N ASP A 29 24.31 -14.31 13.40
CA ASP A 29 24.13 -13.98 12.00
C ASP A 29 22.65 -13.84 11.66
N LEU A 30 22.34 -12.89 10.78
CA LEU A 30 20.98 -12.70 10.26
C LEU A 30 20.85 -13.27 8.87
N VAL A 31 19.73 -13.94 8.61
CA VAL A 31 19.31 -14.36 7.27
C VAL A 31 17.94 -13.75 7.00
N LEU A 32 17.85 -12.85 6.02
CA LEU A 32 16.66 -12.05 5.78
C LEU A 32 15.95 -12.46 4.49
N ASP A 33 14.64 -12.73 4.54
CA ASP A 33 13.81 -12.71 3.34
C ASP A 33 14.04 -11.37 2.61
N PRO A 34 14.36 -11.36 1.29
CA PRO A 34 14.59 -10.13 0.54
C PRO A 34 13.48 -9.09 0.69
N LYS A 35 12.23 -9.51 0.88
CA LYS A 35 11.08 -8.62 1.06
C LYS A 35 11.05 -7.91 2.44
N ILE A 36 11.86 -8.35 3.41
CA ILE A 36 11.96 -7.76 4.75
C ILE A 36 13.05 -6.68 4.81
N ILE A 37 14.04 -6.72 3.92
CA ILE A 37 15.21 -5.86 3.98
C ILE A 37 14.82 -4.37 4.02
N LYS A 38 13.99 -3.90 3.08
CA LYS A 38 13.57 -2.49 3.03
C LYS A 38 12.75 -2.07 4.27
N PRO A 39 11.72 -2.83 4.71
CA PRO A 39 11.05 -2.59 5.98
C PRO A 39 12.00 -2.52 7.18
N LEU A 40 12.96 -3.45 7.27
CA LEU A 40 13.94 -3.48 8.36
C LEU A 40 14.86 -2.26 8.33
N GLU A 41 15.30 -1.81 7.16
CA GLU A 41 16.12 -0.59 6.99
C GLU A 41 15.39 0.68 7.45
N ARG A 42 14.05 0.72 7.37
CA ARG A 42 13.24 1.80 7.95
C ARG A 42 13.19 1.77 9.48
N ILE A 43 13.43 0.61 10.09
CA ILE A 43 13.47 0.44 11.54
C ILE A 43 14.88 0.69 12.06
N CYS A 44 15.88 0.01 11.50
CA CYS A 44 17.24 0.05 12.00
C CYS A 44 18.28 -0.17 10.88
N GLY A 45 19.40 0.56 10.97
CA GLY A 45 20.53 0.38 10.06
C GLY A 45 21.56 -0.63 10.56
N ILE A 46 22.52 -0.97 9.70
CA ILE A 46 23.60 -1.93 9.97
C ILE A 46 24.37 -1.61 11.26
N ARG A 47 24.60 -0.32 11.56
CA ARG A 47 25.29 0.10 12.80
C ARG A 47 24.54 -0.36 14.05
N TRP A 48 23.21 -0.26 14.06
CA TRP A 48 22.38 -0.70 15.18
C TRP A 48 22.37 -2.23 15.31
N LEU A 49 22.33 -2.95 14.17
CA LEU A 49 22.40 -4.41 14.16
C LEU A 49 23.74 -4.91 14.72
N LYS A 50 24.87 -4.31 14.31
CA LYS A 50 26.20 -4.63 14.87
C LYS A 50 26.28 -4.37 16.36
N ALA A 51 25.65 -3.31 16.86
CA ALA A 51 25.57 -3.03 18.30
C ALA A 51 24.74 -4.08 19.07
N ASN A 52 23.89 -4.85 18.39
CA ASN A 52 23.17 -6.01 18.94
C ASN A 52 23.88 -7.35 18.64
N TYR A 53 25.21 -7.29 18.41
CA TYR A 53 26.09 -8.42 18.15
C TYR A 53 25.80 -9.20 16.85
N VAL A 54 25.18 -8.55 15.86
CA VAL A 54 25.05 -9.13 14.51
C VAL A 54 26.38 -9.01 13.77
N GLU A 55 27.01 -10.14 13.45
CA GLU A 55 28.27 -10.19 12.72
C GLU A 55 28.04 -10.11 11.20
N LYS A 56 27.23 -11.04 10.66
CA LYS A 56 26.95 -11.14 9.23
C LYS A 56 25.45 -11.06 8.94
N ILE A 57 25.12 -10.52 7.77
CA ILE A 57 23.76 -10.41 7.26
C ILE A 57 23.73 -11.03 5.87
N PHE A 58 22.87 -12.02 5.70
CA PHE A 58 22.68 -12.77 4.48
C PHE A 58 21.26 -12.59 3.95
N LYS A 59 21.08 -12.81 2.66
CA LYS A 59 19.75 -12.94 2.06
C LYS A 59 19.31 -14.39 2.14
N LEU A 60 18.03 -14.62 2.40
CA LEU A 60 17.44 -15.94 2.30
C LEU A 60 17.37 -16.34 0.82
N GLU A 61 18.22 -17.28 0.45
CA GLU A 61 18.31 -17.88 -0.88
C GLU A 61 18.13 -19.41 -0.77
N ASP A 62 18.17 -20.13 -1.89
CA ASP A 62 17.99 -21.59 -1.90
C ASP A 62 19.10 -22.33 -1.13
N ASN A 63 20.26 -21.70 -0.94
CA ASN A 63 21.35 -22.20 -0.13
C ASN A 63 21.58 -21.28 1.07
N ILE A 64 21.45 -21.83 2.27
CA ILE A 64 21.82 -21.11 3.48
C ILE A 64 23.36 -21.08 3.58
N PRO A 65 23.98 -19.96 3.99
CA PRO A 65 25.42 -19.90 4.23
C PRO A 65 25.83 -20.63 5.52
N ASN A 66 26.96 -21.35 5.50
CA ASN A 66 27.50 -22.01 6.69
C ASN A 66 27.99 -20.95 7.69
N SER A 67 27.62 -21.11 8.95
CA SER A 67 28.06 -20.23 10.03
C SER A 67 28.30 -21.04 11.30
N SER A 68 29.28 -20.59 12.09
CA SER A 68 29.53 -21.06 13.45
C SER A 68 28.69 -20.31 14.49
N ASN A 69 28.05 -19.20 14.11
CA ASN A 69 27.25 -18.37 15.00
C ASN A 69 25.76 -18.75 14.93
N PRO A 70 24.98 -18.60 16.02
CA PRO A 70 23.53 -18.71 15.99
C PRO A 70 22.91 -17.89 14.86
N GLN A 71 22.00 -18.51 14.11
CA GLN A 71 21.38 -17.95 12.91
C GLN A 71 19.93 -17.53 13.20
N PHE A 72 19.63 -16.25 12.94
CA PHE A 72 18.28 -15.70 13.03
C PHE A 72 17.71 -15.45 11.64
N TYR A 73 16.70 -16.23 11.28
CA TYR A 73 15.98 -16.16 10.02
C TYR A 73 14.77 -15.26 10.16
N PHE A 74 14.73 -14.16 9.42
CA PHE A 74 13.56 -13.28 9.38
C PHE A 74 12.74 -13.62 8.14
N ILE A 75 11.51 -14.06 8.35
CA ILE A 75 10.57 -14.40 7.28
C ILE A 75 9.18 -13.83 7.59
N TYR A 76 8.37 -13.62 6.54
CA TYR A 76 6.94 -13.34 6.74
C TYR A 76 6.17 -14.61 7.11
N THR A 77 4.96 -14.46 7.65
CA THR A 77 4.03 -15.57 7.91
C THR A 77 3.63 -16.30 6.60
N SER A 78 4.45 -17.27 6.20
CA SER A 78 4.33 -18.02 4.96
C SER A 78 4.66 -19.50 5.18
N LEU A 79 3.67 -20.37 4.96
CA LEU A 79 3.82 -21.82 5.06
C LEU A 79 4.87 -22.34 4.06
N SER A 80 4.85 -21.83 2.83
CA SER A 80 5.75 -22.28 1.77
C SER A 80 7.20 -21.88 2.07
N THR A 81 7.42 -20.65 2.53
CA THR A 81 8.76 -20.15 2.92
C THR A 81 9.28 -20.93 4.13
N LEU A 82 8.45 -21.13 5.15
CA LEU A 82 8.84 -21.90 6.33
C LEU A 82 9.19 -23.34 5.95
N LYS A 83 8.34 -24.02 5.16
CA LYS A 83 8.60 -25.41 4.74
C LYS A 83 9.94 -25.58 4.04
N LYS A 84 10.27 -24.66 3.12
CA LYS A 84 11.57 -24.65 2.42
C LYS A 84 12.73 -24.44 3.39
N LEU A 85 12.61 -23.45 4.27
CA LEU A 85 13.64 -23.15 5.27
C LEU A 85 13.88 -24.34 6.22
N LEU A 86 12.82 -24.95 6.74
CA LEU A 86 12.93 -26.12 7.62
C LEU A 86 13.56 -27.32 6.91
N GLN A 87 13.26 -27.53 5.63
CA GLN A 87 13.91 -28.58 4.83
C GLN A 87 15.42 -28.34 4.70
N GLN A 88 15.84 -27.09 4.45
CA GLN A 88 17.27 -26.73 4.38
C GLN A 88 17.97 -26.94 5.74
N ILE A 89 17.35 -26.53 6.85
CA ILE A 89 17.88 -26.77 8.20
C ILE A 89 18.02 -28.26 8.47
N ARG A 90 16.99 -29.06 8.15
CA ARG A 90 17.02 -30.52 8.35
C ARG A 90 18.13 -31.22 7.56
N LEU A 91 18.41 -30.78 6.33
CA LEU A 91 19.49 -31.34 5.52
C LEU A 91 20.87 -31.10 6.14
N ARG A 92 21.06 -29.98 6.85
CA ARG A 92 22.31 -29.67 7.54
C ARG A 92 22.51 -30.45 8.82
N LEU A 93 21.45 -30.66 9.60
CA LEU A 93 21.51 -31.46 10.82
C LEU A 93 21.90 -32.92 10.57
N LYS A 94 21.74 -33.42 9.34
CA LYS A 94 22.25 -34.75 8.97
C LYS A 94 23.78 -34.80 8.82
N ASN A 95 24.41 -33.65 8.59
CA ASN A 95 25.83 -33.54 8.25
C ASN A 95 26.70 -33.02 9.42
N ASP A 96 26.09 -32.35 10.40
CA ASP A 96 26.77 -31.78 11.58
C ASP A 96 26.13 -32.28 12.89
N ALA A 97 26.95 -32.48 13.93
CA ALA A 97 26.44 -32.73 15.27
C ALA A 97 25.57 -31.55 15.72
N THR A 98 24.36 -31.85 16.23
CA THR A 98 23.37 -30.85 16.64
C THR A 98 23.94 -29.84 17.64
N VAL A 99 24.23 -28.62 17.20
CA VAL A 99 24.56 -27.51 18.10
C VAL A 99 23.23 -26.98 18.66
N ALA A 100 23.05 -27.10 19.98
CA ALA A 100 21.91 -26.52 20.69
C ALA A 100 21.86 -25.00 20.47
N ASP A 101 20.64 -24.43 20.44
CA ASP A 101 20.41 -22.98 20.28
C ASP A 101 21.04 -22.34 19.02
N MET A 102 21.13 -23.11 17.93
CA MET A 102 21.72 -22.62 16.67
C MET A 102 20.70 -21.95 15.74
N TYR A 103 19.42 -22.37 15.73
CA TYR A 103 18.44 -21.99 14.72
C TYR A 103 17.24 -21.24 15.32
N HIS A 104 17.09 -19.97 14.93
CA HIS A 104 16.02 -19.09 15.39
C HIS A 104 15.24 -18.54 14.20
N ILE A 105 13.93 -18.75 14.15
CA ILE A 105 13.08 -18.19 13.08
C ILE A 105 12.20 -17.10 13.68
N VAL A 106 12.40 -15.88 13.20
CA VAL A 106 11.61 -14.70 13.53
C VAL A 106 10.55 -14.52 12.45
N ILE A 107 9.31 -14.83 12.79
CA ILE A 107 8.16 -14.71 11.89
C ILE A 107 7.47 -13.36 12.08
N ILE A 108 7.34 -12.62 10.97
CA ILE A 108 6.67 -11.33 10.90
C ILE A 108 5.30 -11.47 10.23
N PRO A 109 4.19 -10.98 10.82
CA PRO A 109 4.12 -10.39 12.16
C PRO A 109 4.00 -11.43 13.30
N ARG A 110 3.58 -12.66 12.97
CA ARG A 110 3.38 -13.74 13.94
C ARG A 110 3.45 -15.11 13.28
N PHE A 111 3.86 -16.13 14.02
CA PHE A 111 3.65 -17.50 13.56
C PHE A 111 2.21 -17.97 13.84
N LEU A 112 1.81 -18.98 13.09
CA LEU A 112 0.53 -19.67 13.24
C LEU A 112 0.77 -20.99 13.97
N TYR A 113 -0.24 -21.51 14.68
CA TYR A 113 -0.13 -22.78 15.41
C TYR A 113 0.38 -23.93 14.55
N VAL A 114 -0.07 -24.01 13.29
CA VAL A 114 0.39 -25.02 12.33
C VAL A 114 1.91 -25.00 12.08
N PHE A 115 2.61 -23.90 12.38
CA PHE A 115 4.08 -23.84 12.23
C PHE A 115 4.78 -24.70 13.29
N GLU A 116 4.21 -24.83 14.48
CA GLU A 116 4.73 -25.70 15.54
C GLU A 116 4.53 -27.17 15.15
N ASN A 117 3.34 -27.54 14.65
CA ASN A 117 3.09 -28.88 14.11
C ASN A 117 4.08 -29.25 13.00
N MET A 118 4.40 -28.31 12.10
CA MET A 118 5.39 -28.54 11.04
C MET A 118 6.79 -28.82 11.59
N LEU A 119 7.18 -28.18 12.71
CA LEU A 119 8.46 -28.48 13.36
C LEU A 119 8.47 -29.91 13.92
N GLU A 120 7.38 -30.32 14.57
CA GLU A 120 7.23 -31.68 15.09
C GLU A 120 7.30 -32.74 13.98
N GLU A 121 6.50 -32.57 12.92
CA GLU A 121 6.49 -33.48 11.76
C GLU A 121 7.85 -33.60 11.07
N MET A 122 8.63 -32.51 11.06
CA MET A 122 9.97 -32.51 10.48
C MET A 122 11.07 -32.98 11.42
N GLY A 123 10.77 -33.29 12.69
CA GLY A 123 11.75 -33.67 13.71
C GLY A 123 12.66 -32.52 14.14
N LEU A 124 12.18 -31.27 14.02
CA LEU A 124 12.90 -30.04 14.34
C LEU A 124 12.38 -29.35 15.60
N PHE A 125 11.37 -29.92 16.26
CA PHE A 125 10.88 -29.44 17.54
C PHE A 125 12.00 -29.47 18.59
N GLY A 126 12.15 -28.38 19.34
CA GLY A 126 13.26 -28.21 20.30
C GLY A 126 14.61 -27.85 19.67
N VAL A 127 14.80 -28.04 18.36
CA VAL A 127 16.01 -27.64 17.63
C VAL A 127 15.88 -26.24 17.05
N VAL A 128 14.68 -25.91 16.53
CA VAL A 128 14.37 -24.60 15.96
C VAL A 128 13.46 -23.84 16.91
N LYS A 129 13.82 -22.61 17.24
CA LYS A 129 13.02 -21.72 18.09
C LYS A 129 12.28 -20.68 17.26
N LEU A 130 10.95 -20.63 17.41
CA LEU A 130 10.10 -19.66 16.72
C LEU A 130 9.88 -18.41 17.58
N TYR A 131 9.90 -17.24 16.93
CA TYR A 131 9.57 -15.95 17.52
C TYR A 131 8.51 -15.25 16.68
N SER A 132 7.54 -14.62 17.33
CA SER A 132 6.63 -13.69 16.66
C SER A 132 7.16 -12.26 16.81
N LEU A 133 7.29 -11.53 15.71
CA LEU A 133 7.70 -10.12 15.69
C LEU A 133 6.71 -9.29 14.87
N GLN A 134 5.84 -8.56 15.53
CA GLN A 134 5.02 -7.53 14.88
C GLN A 134 5.65 -6.16 15.11
N TRP A 135 6.39 -5.67 14.12
CA TRP A 135 6.88 -4.28 14.15
C TRP A 135 5.72 -3.29 14.11
N GLN A 136 6.00 -2.09 14.56
CA GLN A 136 5.08 -0.97 14.50
C GLN A 136 4.98 -0.39 13.08
N PRO A 137 3.90 0.35 12.74
CA PRO A 137 3.78 1.02 11.46
C PRO A 137 5.02 1.87 11.13
N LEU A 138 5.56 1.64 9.95
CA LEU A 138 6.73 2.33 9.41
C LEU A 138 6.30 3.70 8.89
N HIS A 139 7.02 4.73 9.32
CA HIS A 139 6.83 6.09 8.81
C HIS A 139 7.51 6.24 7.46
N LEU A 140 6.72 6.28 6.39
CA LEU A 140 7.24 6.34 5.02
C LEU A 140 7.51 7.77 4.56
N ASP A 141 6.58 8.68 4.85
CA ASP A 141 6.65 10.12 4.57
C ASP A 141 5.72 10.85 5.55
N ARG A 142 5.68 12.18 5.53
CA ARG A 142 4.82 12.98 6.42
C ARG A 142 3.36 12.51 6.36
N GLY A 143 2.88 12.01 7.49
CA GLY A 143 1.50 11.55 7.65
C GLY A 143 1.18 10.20 7.00
N ILE A 144 2.20 9.45 6.56
CA ILE A 144 2.03 8.17 5.89
C ILE A 144 2.68 7.07 6.74
N LEU A 145 1.85 6.15 7.21
CA LEU A 145 2.24 4.97 7.98
C LEU A 145 1.87 3.69 7.22
N SER A 146 2.73 2.68 7.28
CA SER A 146 2.47 1.39 6.65
C SER A 146 3.02 0.25 7.50
N LEU A 147 2.27 -0.84 7.67
CA LEU A 147 2.80 -2.05 8.30
C LEU A 147 3.76 -2.80 7.36
N GLU A 148 3.75 -2.56 6.06
CA GLU A 148 4.51 -3.31 5.05
C GLU A 148 4.39 -4.85 5.19
N ILE A 149 3.18 -5.33 5.49
CA ILE A 149 2.90 -6.78 5.56
C ILE A 149 2.31 -7.24 4.23
N PRO A 150 2.97 -8.14 3.49
CA PRO A 150 2.56 -8.50 2.14
C PRO A 150 1.28 -9.35 2.13
N ASN A 151 0.57 -9.30 1.00
CA ASN A 151 -0.55 -10.20 0.66
C ASN A 151 -1.76 -10.16 1.60
N LEU A 152 -1.92 -9.12 2.43
CA LEU A 152 -3.08 -9.03 3.32
C LEU A 152 -4.39 -8.81 2.58
N TYR A 153 -4.38 -8.01 1.50
CA TYR A 153 -5.55 -7.90 0.62
C TYR A 153 -5.99 -9.28 0.11
N ARG A 154 -5.06 -10.05 -0.50
CA ARG A 154 -5.35 -11.41 -0.98
C ARG A 154 -5.89 -12.29 0.14
N ARG A 155 -5.23 -12.32 1.30
CA ARG A 155 -5.63 -13.16 2.43
C ARG A 155 -7.05 -12.84 2.89
N LEU A 156 -7.36 -11.57 3.13
CA LEU A 156 -8.63 -11.15 3.71
C LEU A 156 -9.79 -11.20 2.69
N PHE A 157 -9.58 -10.62 1.50
CA PHE A 157 -10.67 -10.38 0.56
C PHE A 157 -10.77 -11.43 -0.54
N VAL A 158 -9.70 -12.16 -0.86
CA VAL A 158 -9.73 -13.22 -1.87
C VAL A 158 -9.78 -14.59 -1.22
N GLN A 159 -8.92 -14.86 -0.23
CA GLN A 159 -8.80 -16.17 0.41
C GLN A 159 -9.69 -16.33 1.65
N HIS A 160 -10.26 -15.23 2.16
CA HIS A 160 -11.02 -15.18 3.43
C HIS A 160 -10.25 -15.78 4.62
N ASP A 161 -8.92 -15.73 4.60
CA ASP A 161 -8.05 -16.10 5.69
C ASP A 161 -7.87 -14.92 6.66
N LEU A 162 -8.58 -14.99 7.78
CA LEU A 162 -8.58 -13.96 8.83
C LEU A 162 -7.44 -14.13 9.85
N SER A 163 -6.54 -15.11 9.68
CA SER A 163 -5.50 -15.43 10.67
C SER A 163 -4.58 -14.25 11.01
N LEU A 164 -4.42 -13.30 10.07
CA LEU A 164 -3.63 -12.10 10.25
C LEU A 164 -4.45 -10.82 10.46
N LEU A 165 -5.78 -10.90 10.54
CA LEU A 165 -6.61 -9.74 10.86
C LEU A 165 -6.27 -9.09 12.23
N PRO A 166 -5.88 -9.85 13.29
CA PRO A 166 -5.56 -9.25 14.60
C PRO A 166 -4.38 -8.28 14.62
N ILE A 167 -3.55 -8.25 13.57
CA ILE A 167 -2.39 -7.36 13.51
C ILE A 167 -2.82 -5.89 13.48
N TYR A 168 -3.96 -5.58 12.85
CA TYR A 168 -4.49 -4.22 12.75
C TYR A 168 -4.94 -3.71 14.12
N ALA A 169 -5.61 -4.55 14.91
CA ALA A 169 -6.04 -4.22 16.27
C ALA A 169 -4.83 -3.98 17.17
N LYS A 170 -3.82 -4.87 17.10
CA LYS A 170 -2.57 -4.71 17.85
C LYS A 170 -1.75 -3.49 17.41
N SER A 171 -1.79 -3.14 16.12
CA SER A 171 -1.19 -1.93 15.57
C SER A 171 -1.86 -0.67 16.15
N LEU A 172 -3.19 -0.60 16.13
CA LEU A 172 -3.96 0.49 16.75
C LEU A 172 -3.68 0.61 18.24
N TRP A 173 -3.66 -0.51 18.96
CA TRP A 173 -3.36 -0.54 20.39
C TRP A 173 -2.01 0.12 20.69
N HIS A 174 -0.93 -0.26 20.00
CA HIS A 174 0.39 0.39 20.17
C HIS A 174 0.40 1.86 19.71
N LEU A 175 -0.27 2.20 18.61
CA LEU A 175 -0.37 3.58 18.14
C LEU A 175 -0.96 4.48 19.21
N TYR A 176 -1.95 4.01 19.98
CA TYR A 176 -2.59 4.79 21.04
C TYR A 176 -1.68 5.04 22.25
N PHE A 177 -0.59 4.30 22.45
CA PHE A 177 0.44 4.68 23.43
C PHE A 177 1.26 5.89 22.96
N VAL A 178 1.37 6.11 21.65
CA VAL A 178 2.11 7.26 21.09
C VAL A 178 1.21 8.48 20.95
N ILE A 179 0.02 8.29 20.36
CA ILE A 179 -0.88 9.40 20.00
C ILE A 179 -2.00 9.61 21.02
N GLY A 180 -2.24 8.68 21.95
CA GLY A 180 -3.40 8.70 22.85
C GLY A 180 -4.62 8.08 22.16
N LYS A 181 -5.55 7.52 22.93
CA LYS A 181 -6.75 6.84 22.39
C LYS A 181 -7.77 7.88 21.90
N PRO A 182 -8.08 7.98 20.59
CA PRO A 182 -9.06 8.93 20.09
C PRO A 182 -10.44 8.67 20.69
N ARG A 183 -11.24 9.73 20.85
CA ARG A 183 -12.57 9.59 21.44
C ARG A 183 -13.55 8.99 20.45
N PHE A 184 -13.47 9.34 19.17
CA PHE A 184 -14.41 8.90 18.15
C PHE A 184 -13.81 7.81 17.25
N HIS A 185 -14.48 6.68 17.09
CA HIS A 185 -14.09 5.65 16.11
C HIS A 185 -15.23 5.42 15.13
N PHE A 186 -14.89 5.44 13.85
CA PHE A 186 -15.76 5.09 12.76
C PHE A 186 -15.14 3.91 12.00
N ALA A 187 -15.91 2.89 11.69
CA ALA A 187 -15.49 1.79 10.82
C ALA A 187 -16.57 1.49 9.78
N LEU A 188 -16.17 1.29 8.53
CA LEU A 188 -17.04 0.83 7.44
C LEU A 188 -16.38 -0.39 6.77
N GLY A 189 -17.10 -1.51 6.76
CA GLY A 189 -16.57 -2.81 6.33
C GLY A 189 -16.47 -3.82 7.47
N ALA A 190 -16.72 -5.10 7.16
CA ALA A 190 -16.82 -6.17 8.14
C ALA A 190 -15.50 -6.44 8.87
N HIS A 191 -14.36 -6.35 8.18
CA HIS A 191 -13.05 -6.55 8.78
C HIS A 191 -12.66 -5.37 9.67
N SER A 192 -12.89 -4.14 9.24
CA SER A 192 -12.68 -2.93 10.05
C SER A 192 -13.48 -2.95 11.35
N ILE A 193 -14.75 -3.37 11.31
CA ILE A 193 -15.58 -3.56 12.51
C ILE A 193 -15.00 -4.66 13.42
N SER A 194 -14.57 -5.77 12.83
CA SER A 194 -13.94 -6.87 13.58
C SER A 194 -12.63 -6.43 14.25
N VAL A 195 -11.82 -5.62 13.57
CA VAL A 195 -10.60 -5.04 14.13
C VAL A 195 -10.90 -4.17 15.34
N LEU A 196 -11.92 -3.31 15.26
CA LEU A 196 -12.33 -2.51 16.41
C LEU A 196 -12.81 -3.41 17.57
N LYS A 197 -13.56 -4.49 17.32
CA LYS A 197 -13.96 -5.44 18.38
C LYS A 197 -12.75 -6.10 19.04
N GLN A 198 -11.79 -6.55 18.24
CA GLN A 198 -10.55 -7.13 18.75
C GLN A 198 -9.73 -6.11 19.56
N LEU A 199 -9.77 -4.83 19.20
CA LEU A 199 -9.15 -3.77 19.97
C LEU A 199 -9.77 -3.61 21.37
N ASP A 200 -11.09 -3.78 21.52
CA ASP A 200 -11.72 -3.79 22.84
C ASP A 200 -11.23 -4.99 23.67
N THR A 201 -11.19 -6.18 23.06
CA THR A 201 -10.65 -7.38 23.71
C THR A 201 -9.19 -7.22 24.13
N LEU A 202 -8.38 -6.49 23.36
CA LEU A 202 -7.01 -6.17 23.78
C LEU A 202 -7.01 -5.30 25.04
N TYR A 203 -7.91 -4.32 25.17
CA TYR A 203 -8.00 -3.47 26.37
C TYR A 203 -8.61 -4.17 27.59
N GLU A 204 -9.36 -5.24 27.40
CA GLU A 204 -9.81 -6.11 28.50
C GLU A 204 -8.65 -6.91 29.12
N ASN A 205 -7.65 -7.27 28.29
CA ASN A 205 -6.58 -8.20 28.68
C ASN A 205 -5.20 -7.54 28.86
N LEU A 206 -4.99 -6.36 28.30
CA LEU A 206 -3.70 -5.65 28.28
C LEU A 206 -3.86 -4.23 28.84
N PRO A 207 -2.75 -3.60 29.26
CA PRO A 207 -2.77 -2.24 29.78
C PRO A 207 -3.42 -1.23 28.84
N ASN A 208 -4.09 -0.24 29.44
CA ASN A 208 -4.53 0.96 28.73
C ASN A 208 -3.35 1.89 28.45
N THR A 209 -3.55 2.85 27.54
CA THR A 209 -2.58 3.92 27.33
C THR A 209 -2.57 4.85 28.54
N ASP A 210 -1.38 5.16 29.04
CA ASP A 210 -1.20 6.12 30.14
C ASP A 210 -1.45 7.58 29.71
N LYS A 211 -1.63 7.79 28.39
CA LYS A 211 -1.81 9.11 27.82
C LYS A 211 -3.29 9.52 27.85
N VAL A 212 -3.59 10.45 28.75
CA VAL A 212 -4.95 10.97 29.01
C VAL A 212 -5.51 11.77 27.84
N GLU A 213 -4.69 12.59 27.17
CA GLU A 213 -5.10 13.42 26.03
C GLU A 213 -4.70 12.78 24.70
N ALA A 214 -5.68 12.66 23.80
CA ALA A 214 -5.46 12.15 22.45
C ALA A 214 -5.05 13.29 21.50
N ASP A 215 -3.94 13.10 20.78
CA ASP A 215 -3.52 14.02 19.71
C ASP A 215 -4.45 13.89 18.47
N CYS A 216 -5.16 12.77 18.35
CA CYS A 216 -6.14 12.49 17.30
C CYS A 216 -7.57 12.54 17.87
N GLY A 217 -8.46 13.28 17.22
CA GLY A 217 -9.88 13.33 17.59
C GLY A 217 -10.65 12.10 17.12
N ALA A 218 -10.28 11.54 15.96
CA ALA A 218 -10.96 10.39 15.37
C ALA A 218 -10.02 9.35 14.76
N VAL A 219 -10.49 8.10 14.73
CA VAL A 219 -10.01 7.05 13.82
C VAL A 219 -11.12 6.66 12.86
N ILE A 220 -10.81 6.61 11.56
CA ILE A 220 -11.70 6.16 10.50
C ILE A 220 -11.09 4.91 9.87
N MET A 221 -11.77 3.77 9.97
CA MET A 221 -11.37 2.51 9.36
C MET A 221 -12.23 2.17 8.16
N LEU A 222 -11.61 1.70 7.08
CA LEU A 222 -12.30 1.33 5.85
C LEU A 222 -11.71 0.05 5.25
N ASP A 223 -12.58 -0.91 4.94
CA ASP A 223 -12.18 -2.09 4.18
C ASP A 223 -12.01 -1.76 2.69
N ARG A 224 -10.97 -2.30 2.05
CA ARG A 224 -10.68 -2.03 0.65
C ARG A 224 -11.83 -2.36 -0.29
N ASN A 225 -12.58 -3.43 -0.01
CA ASN A 225 -13.68 -3.89 -0.84
C ASN A 225 -14.93 -2.98 -0.81
N VAL A 226 -14.97 -2.00 0.09
CA VAL A 226 -16.04 -1.00 0.13
C VAL A 226 -15.84 0.07 -0.97
N ASP A 227 -14.59 0.33 -1.36
CA ASP A 227 -14.25 1.30 -2.40
C ASP A 227 -13.15 0.75 -3.31
N TYR A 228 -13.48 -0.24 -4.14
CA TYR A 228 -12.53 -0.72 -5.15
C TYR A 228 -12.23 0.34 -6.21
N VAL A 229 -13.16 1.27 -6.47
CA VAL A 229 -13.02 2.26 -7.54
C VAL A 229 -11.80 3.15 -7.34
N SER A 230 -11.56 3.62 -6.11
CA SER A 230 -10.33 4.36 -5.76
C SER A 230 -9.03 3.60 -6.03
N ALA A 231 -9.06 2.27 -6.06
CA ALA A 231 -7.89 1.46 -6.34
C ALA A 231 -7.77 1.03 -7.81
N LEU A 232 -8.90 0.97 -8.52
CA LEU A 232 -8.98 0.53 -9.92
C LEU A 232 -8.88 1.68 -10.93
N LEU A 233 -9.18 2.92 -10.57
CA LEU A 233 -9.02 4.05 -11.50
C LEU A 233 -7.55 4.36 -11.76
N THR A 234 -7.22 4.69 -13.00
CA THR A 234 -5.88 5.12 -13.39
C THR A 234 -5.57 6.46 -12.71
N PRO A 235 -4.50 6.54 -11.90
CA PRO A 235 -4.22 7.74 -11.14
C PRO A 235 -3.73 8.89 -12.02
N SER A 236 -3.86 10.12 -11.53
CA SER A 236 -3.46 11.34 -12.26
C SER A 236 -2.38 12.17 -11.55
N THR A 237 -1.87 11.70 -10.41
CA THR A 237 -0.83 12.40 -9.64
C THR A 237 0.54 11.77 -9.83
N TYR A 238 1.60 12.57 -9.65
CA TYR A 238 2.98 12.12 -9.88
C TYR A 238 3.35 10.84 -9.12
N THR A 239 3.21 10.82 -7.79
CA THR A 239 3.64 9.66 -7.00
C THR A 239 2.78 8.43 -7.28
N ALA A 240 1.49 8.61 -7.56
CA ALA A 240 0.61 7.50 -7.88
C ALA A 240 0.96 6.89 -9.26
N LEU A 241 1.28 7.71 -10.26
CA LEU A 241 1.79 7.24 -11.55
C LEU A 241 3.20 6.65 -11.47
N LEU A 242 4.03 7.18 -10.57
CA LEU A 242 5.32 6.58 -10.25
C LEU A 242 5.13 5.15 -9.72
N ASN A 243 4.16 4.94 -8.82
CA ASN A 243 3.79 3.60 -8.34
C ASN A 243 3.24 2.71 -9.46
N GLU A 244 2.37 3.27 -10.30
CA GLU A 244 1.72 2.56 -11.40
C GLU A 244 2.74 2.00 -12.40
N VAL A 245 3.76 2.79 -12.75
CA VAL A 245 4.76 2.44 -13.77
C VAL A 245 5.94 1.69 -13.18
N TYR A 246 6.51 2.13 -12.06
CA TYR A 246 7.73 1.52 -11.51
C TYR A 246 7.47 0.52 -10.38
N GLY A 247 6.37 0.68 -9.66
CA GLY A 247 6.18 0.08 -8.35
C GLY A 247 7.02 0.76 -7.27
N ILE A 248 6.42 0.95 -6.10
CA ILE A 248 7.09 1.50 -4.92
C ILE A 248 7.01 0.46 -3.82
N ASN A 249 8.16 0.13 -3.23
CA ASN A 249 8.23 -0.79 -2.12
C ASN A 249 8.80 -0.09 -0.89
N CYS A 250 8.05 -0.03 0.20
CA CYS A 250 8.45 0.59 1.47
C CYS A 250 8.99 2.03 1.30
N GLY A 251 8.30 2.83 0.48
CA GLY A 251 8.67 4.22 0.17
C GLY A 251 9.94 4.37 -0.67
N VAL A 252 10.37 3.31 -1.37
CA VAL A 252 11.52 3.34 -2.29
C VAL A 252 11.07 2.90 -3.68
N CYS A 253 11.24 3.80 -4.64
CA CYS A 253 11.08 3.54 -6.07
C CYS A 253 12.46 3.33 -6.68
N GLU A 254 12.75 2.12 -7.16
CA GLU A 254 14.03 1.85 -7.80
C GLU A 254 13.88 0.95 -9.01
N HIS A 255 14.65 1.27 -10.04
CA HIS A 255 14.82 0.43 -11.21
C HIS A 255 16.30 0.46 -11.58
N LYS A 256 16.90 -0.70 -11.76
CA LYS A 256 18.28 -0.82 -12.24
C LYS A 256 18.21 -1.22 -13.70
N SER A 257 19.07 -0.64 -14.54
CA SER A 257 19.21 -1.06 -15.92
C SER A 257 19.69 -2.51 -15.94
N THR A 258 18.75 -3.42 -16.13
CA THR A 258 19.01 -4.83 -16.37
C THR A 258 18.88 -5.06 -17.87
N GLY A 259 19.61 -6.03 -18.43
CA GLY A 259 19.44 -6.47 -19.82
C GLY A 259 18.08 -7.13 -20.06
N THR A 260 17.01 -6.38 -19.81
CA THR A 260 15.64 -6.81 -20.06
C THR A 260 15.50 -7.06 -21.55
N PRO A 261 14.91 -8.19 -21.95
CA PRO A 261 14.70 -8.49 -23.35
C PRO A 261 13.85 -7.37 -23.97
N GLU A 262 14.19 -6.96 -25.20
CA GLU A 262 13.46 -5.90 -25.91
C GLU A 262 12.03 -6.31 -26.25
N HIS A 263 11.79 -7.62 -26.25
CA HIS A 263 10.51 -8.24 -26.53
C HIS A 263 10.13 -9.26 -25.46
N ASP A 264 8.83 -9.43 -25.22
CA ASP A 264 8.32 -10.52 -24.40
C ASP A 264 8.29 -11.87 -25.16
N GLN A 265 7.79 -12.91 -24.50
CA GLN A 265 7.69 -14.27 -25.07
C GLN A 265 6.79 -14.36 -26.32
N LYS A 266 5.97 -13.34 -26.58
CA LYS A 266 5.10 -13.23 -27.76
C LYS A 266 5.63 -12.22 -28.77
N PHE A 267 6.89 -11.79 -28.64
CA PHE A 267 7.55 -10.80 -29.49
C PHE A 267 6.96 -9.38 -29.44
N ASN A 268 6.14 -9.02 -28.44
CA ASN A 268 5.71 -7.63 -28.28
C ASN A 268 6.81 -6.80 -27.63
N ARG A 269 6.95 -5.53 -28.02
CA ARG A 269 7.95 -4.63 -27.45
C ARG A 269 7.64 -4.34 -25.98
N ILE A 270 8.64 -4.53 -25.12
CA ILE A 270 8.53 -4.12 -23.71
C ILE A 270 9.01 -2.68 -23.61
N PRO A 271 8.21 -1.74 -23.08
CA PRO A 271 8.65 -0.36 -22.96
C PRO A 271 9.77 -0.27 -21.91
N LYS A 272 10.94 0.21 -22.34
CA LYS A 272 12.13 0.35 -21.50
C LYS A 272 11.86 1.35 -20.37
N LYS A 273 12.36 1.04 -19.17
CA LYS A 273 12.29 1.92 -18.00
C LYS A 273 13.68 2.46 -17.72
N GLU A 274 13.77 3.77 -17.52
CA GLU A 274 15.05 4.38 -17.18
C GLU A 274 15.49 3.99 -15.76
N PRO A 275 16.80 3.81 -15.52
CA PRO A 275 17.31 3.47 -14.21
C PRO A 275 17.15 4.64 -13.26
N ILE A 276 16.47 4.42 -12.14
CA ILE A 276 16.19 5.44 -11.12
C ILE A 276 16.35 4.88 -9.72
N GLN A 277 16.60 5.76 -8.76
CA GLN A 277 16.52 5.46 -7.34
C GLN A 277 15.97 6.67 -6.58
N ILE A 278 14.70 6.60 -6.20
CA ILE A 278 13.98 7.67 -5.50
C ILE A 278 13.52 7.12 -4.14
N ILE A 279 13.93 7.80 -3.08
CA ILE A 279 13.42 7.57 -1.72
C ILE A 279 12.34 8.62 -1.48
N LEU A 280 11.12 8.16 -1.22
CA LEU A 280 9.97 9.04 -1.02
C LEU A 280 9.99 9.60 0.39
N ASP A 281 10.75 10.66 0.58
CA ASP A 281 10.86 11.38 1.85
C ASP A 281 10.83 12.87 1.57
N SER A 282 9.68 13.50 1.80
CA SER A 282 9.48 14.92 1.53
C SER A 282 10.22 15.86 2.49
N THR A 283 10.87 15.31 3.53
CA THR A 283 11.74 16.06 4.43
C THR A 283 13.11 16.30 3.79
N ASN A 284 13.67 15.28 3.14
CA ASN A 284 15.01 15.30 2.58
C ASN A 284 15.02 15.70 1.09
N ASP A 285 14.00 15.28 0.33
CA ASP A 285 13.85 15.62 -1.07
C ASP A 285 12.79 16.72 -1.25
N SER A 286 13.26 17.97 -1.35
CA SER A 286 12.38 19.12 -1.57
C SER A 286 11.70 19.09 -2.93
N ILE A 287 12.31 18.47 -3.95
CA ILE A 287 11.72 18.38 -5.30
C ILE A 287 10.54 17.43 -5.22
N TYR A 288 10.74 16.25 -4.64
CA TYR A 288 9.67 15.29 -4.38
C TYR A 288 8.51 15.94 -3.60
N ARG A 289 8.81 16.68 -2.52
CA ARG A 289 7.77 17.39 -1.74
C ARG A 289 6.87 18.27 -2.60
N ASP A 290 7.44 18.99 -3.56
CA ASP A 290 6.74 20.00 -4.35
C ASP A 290 5.90 19.37 -5.49
N ILE A 291 6.29 18.19 -5.97
CA ILE A 291 5.65 17.51 -7.11
C ILE A 291 4.77 16.30 -6.73
N LYS A 292 4.98 15.67 -5.57
CA LYS A 292 4.38 14.35 -5.22
C LYS A 292 2.86 14.26 -5.43
N ASN A 293 2.15 15.31 -5.05
CA ASN A 293 0.69 15.39 -5.10
C ASN A 293 0.16 16.21 -6.29
N ARG A 294 1.02 16.63 -7.24
CA ARG A 294 0.63 17.46 -8.38
C ARG A 294 -0.01 16.60 -9.48
N TYR A 295 -0.94 17.21 -10.21
CA TYR A 295 -1.45 16.65 -11.46
C TYR A 295 -0.30 16.46 -12.46
N PHE A 296 -0.18 15.26 -12.99
CA PHE A 296 1.04 14.80 -13.66
C PHE A 296 1.47 15.63 -14.88
N PRO A 297 0.56 16.04 -15.79
CA PRO A 297 0.93 16.89 -16.92
C PRO A 297 1.70 18.17 -16.55
N GLU A 298 1.50 18.74 -15.35
CA GLU A 298 2.23 19.93 -14.91
C GLU A 298 3.65 19.63 -14.41
N VAL A 299 3.93 18.39 -14.03
CA VAL A 299 5.19 18.01 -13.36
C VAL A 299 6.40 18.27 -14.25
N THR A 300 6.33 17.93 -15.53
CA THR A 300 7.45 18.14 -16.45
C THR A 300 7.81 19.62 -16.62
N SER A 301 6.81 20.49 -16.67
CA SER A 301 7.01 21.95 -16.73
C SER A 301 7.69 22.48 -15.47
N ILE A 302 7.25 22.00 -14.30
CA ILE A 302 7.85 22.34 -13.00
C ILE A 302 9.32 21.88 -12.96
N LEU A 303 9.60 20.63 -13.31
CA LEU A 303 10.95 20.07 -13.30
C LEU A 303 11.89 20.80 -14.28
N ARG A 304 11.41 21.17 -15.47
CA ARG A 304 12.20 21.96 -16.44
C ARG A 304 12.53 23.35 -15.90
N THR A 305 11.58 24.00 -15.24
CA THR A 305 11.79 25.32 -14.61
C THR A 305 12.85 25.23 -13.51
N LEU A 306 12.71 24.26 -12.60
CA LEU A 306 13.69 23.99 -11.54
C LEU A 306 15.08 23.67 -12.10
N THR A 307 15.16 22.95 -13.22
CA THR A 307 16.43 22.63 -13.91
C THR A 307 17.12 23.90 -14.40
N ARG A 308 16.37 24.82 -15.01
CA ARG A 308 16.92 26.09 -15.50
C ARG A 308 17.42 26.96 -14.35
N ASP A 309 16.66 27.02 -13.27
CA ASP A 309 16.98 27.90 -12.14
C ASP A 309 18.22 27.39 -11.39
N LEU A 310 18.33 26.06 -11.16
CA LEU A 310 19.52 25.45 -10.55
C LEU A 310 20.78 25.60 -11.39
N ARG A 311 20.67 25.62 -12.73
CA ARG A 311 21.82 25.88 -13.62
C ARG A 311 22.33 27.32 -13.49
N LYS A 312 21.43 28.30 -13.41
CA LYS A 312 21.78 29.72 -13.22
C LYS A 312 22.49 29.96 -11.88
N GLU A 313 22.01 29.33 -10.81
CA GLU A 313 22.68 29.40 -9.50
C GLU A 313 24.13 28.89 -9.57
N GLY A 314 24.38 27.80 -10.31
CA GLY A 314 25.71 27.25 -10.51
C GLY A 314 26.64 28.19 -11.30
N GLU A 315 26.14 28.88 -12.32
CA GLU A 315 26.95 29.81 -13.13
C GLU A 315 27.39 31.06 -12.34
N ASN A 316 26.50 31.60 -11.51
CA ASN A 316 26.78 32.77 -10.67
C ASN A 316 27.87 32.53 -9.61
N SER A 317 28.19 31.27 -9.29
CA SER A 317 29.22 30.89 -8.33
C SER A 317 30.66 31.03 -8.84
N ARG A 318 30.87 31.22 -10.14
CA ARG A 318 32.19 31.31 -10.77
C ARG A 318 32.92 32.65 -10.51
N GLY A 319 32.26 33.62 -9.88
CA GLY A 319 32.81 34.95 -9.55
C GLY A 319 33.06 35.21 -8.05
N MET A 320 33.02 34.19 -7.20
CA MET A 320 33.11 34.33 -5.73
C MET A 320 34.55 34.49 -5.22
N ALA A 321 34.73 35.16 -4.08
CA ALA A 321 36.02 35.27 -3.39
C ALA A 321 36.44 33.95 -2.72
N LEU A 322 37.73 33.72 -2.46
CA LEU A 322 38.27 32.42 -1.99
C LEU A 322 37.62 31.86 -0.70
N ASP A 323 37.31 32.71 0.28
CA ASP A 323 36.63 32.29 1.52
C ASP A 323 35.15 31.95 1.29
N GLU A 324 34.51 32.65 0.34
CA GLU A 324 33.16 32.37 -0.12
C GLU A 324 33.10 31.08 -0.93
N ILE A 325 34.12 30.79 -1.75
CA ILE A 325 34.28 29.52 -2.47
C ILE A 325 34.37 28.36 -1.47
N LYS A 326 35.14 28.49 -0.38
CA LYS A 326 35.26 27.41 0.61
C LYS A 326 33.93 27.13 1.35
N LYS A 327 33.19 28.18 1.69
CA LYS A 327 31.83 28.07 2.27
C LYS A 327 30.82 27.53 1.25
N TYR A 328 30.92 27.95 0.00
CA TYR A 328 30.09 27.48 -1.12
C TYR A 328 30.36 26.00 -1.42
N VAL A 329 31.61 25.57 -1.56
CA VAL A 329 32.03 24.19 -1.82
C VAL A 329 31.63 23.24 -0.69
N SER A 330 31.76 23.67 0.58
CA SER A 330 31.47 22.81 1.74
C SER A 330 29.99 22.65 2.06
N THR A 331 29.13 23.60 1.67
CA THR A 331 27.70 23.57 2.06
C THR A 331 26.74 23.66 0.88
N GLN A 332 26.88 24.69 0.04
CA GLN A 332 25.94 24.93 -1.05
C GLN A 332 26.17 24.00 -2.25
N LEU A 333 27.42 23.75 -2.66
CA LEU A 333 27.74 22.88 -3.78
C LEU A 333 27.27 21.43 -3.55
N GLN A 334 27.43 20.92 -2.32
CA GLN A 334 26.94 19.59 -1.95
C GLN A 334 25.40 19.53 -1.95
N ALA A 335 24.74 20.54 -1.38
CA ALA A 335 23.28 20.63 -1.40
C ALA A 335 22.72 20.73 -2.83
N THR A 336 23.37 21.54 -3.68
CA THR A 336 23.03 21.69 -5.09
C THR A 336 23.28 20.40 -5.87
N ALA A 337 24.39 19.70 -5.62
CA ALA A 337 24.68 18.41 -6.25
C ALA A 337 23.63 17.34 -5.88
N SER A 338 23.22 17.26 -4.60
CA SER A 338 22.14 16.39 -4.16
C SER A 338 20.81 16.75 -4.83
N LYS A 339 20.44 18.04 -4.89
CA LYS A 339 19.25 18.50 -5.60
C LYS A 339 19.29 18.17 -7.09
N MET A 340 20.43 18.34 -7.76
CA MET A 340 20.61 17.94 -9.17
C MET A 340 20.41 16.43 -9.36
N LYS A 341 20.88 15.60 -8.42
CA LYS A 341 20.64 14.15 -8.43
C LYS A 341 19.15 13.82 -8.29
N TYR A 342 18.45 14.44 -7.34
CA TYR A 342 17.00 14.26 -7.18
C TYR A 342 16.24 14.69 -8.44
N LEU A 343 16.60 15.86 -8.99
CA LEU A 343 15.99 16.39 -10.21
C LEU A 343 16.16 15.46 -11.40
N ALA A 344 17.38 14.94 -11.61
CA ALA A 344 17.67 13.99 -12.68
C ALA A 344 16.81 12.73 -12.55
N ASN A 345 16.77 12.12 -11.37
CA ASN A 345 15.94 10.94 -11.12
C ASN A 345 14.45 11.21 -11.40
N HIS A 346 13.92 12.36 -10.97
CA HIS A 346 12.53 12.72 -11.20
C HIS A 346 12.21 13.02 -12.67
N LEU A 347 13.14 13.61 -13.41
CA LEU A 347 13.02 13.84 -14.86
C LEU A 347 12.98 12.51 -15.63
N GLU A 348 13.91 11.59 -15.33
CA GLU A 348 13.94 10.26 -15.98
C GLU A 348 12.68 9.45 -15.67
N ALA A 349 12.22 9.50 -14.42
CA ALA A 349 10.97 8.87 -14.02
C ALA A 349 9.77 9.47 -14.77
N ALA A 350 9.68 10.80 -14.86
CA ALA A 350 8.60 11.47 -15.58
C ALA A 350 8.60 11.14 -17.07
N GLN A 351 9.78 11.09 -17.70
CA GLN A 351 9.91 10.70 -19.11
C GLN A 351 9.48 9.25 -19.33
N THR A 352 9.88 8.34 -18.44
CA THR A 352 9.45 6.93 -18.50
C THR A 352 7.94 6.80 -18.35
N ILE A 353 7.32 7.53 -17.43
CA ILE A 353 5.85 7.53 -17.25
C ILE A 353 5.16 7.98 -18.55
N ILE A 354 5.63 9.07 -19.18
CA ILE A 354 5.09 9.55 -20.46
C ILE A 354 5.23 8.49 -21.56
N ASN A 355 6.39 7.83 -21.65
CA ASN A 355 6.62 6.82 -22.69
C ASN A 355 5.78 5.56 -22.47
N HIS A 356 5.59 5.13 -21.21
CA HIS A 356 4.80 3.94 -20.87
C HIS A 356 3.30 4.17 -21.08
N LEU A 357 2.77 5.30 -20.61
CA LEU A 357 1.33 5.55 -20.58
C LEU A 357 0.82 6.41 -21.75
N GLY A 358 1.66 7.30 -22.29
CA GLY A 358 1.22 8.44 -23.10
C GLY A 358 0.32 8.12 -24.29
N HIS A 359 0.60 7.04 -25.01
CA HIS A 359 -0.16 6.67 -26.21
C HIS A 359 -1.62 6.25 -25.95
N ARG A 360 -1.98 5.86 -24.73
CA ARG A 360 -3.35 5.40 -24.38
C ARG A 360 -3.91 6.02 -23.11
N PHE A 361 -3.12 6.82 -22.39
CA PHE A 361 -3.53 7.46 -21.15
C PHE A 361 -4.85 8.23 -21.33
N GLU A 362 -4.95 9.05 -22.38
CA GLU A 362 -6.17 9.83 -22.66
C GLU A 362 -7.38 8.93 -22.90
N MET A 363 -7.27 7.93 -23.79
CA MET A 363 -8.37 6.99 -24.06
C MET A 363 -8.79 6.18 -22.82
N GLN A 364 -7.82 5.79 -21.99
CA GLN A 364 -8.06 5.11 -20.72
C GLN A 364 -8.84 6.04 -19.77
N GLN A 365 -8.41 7.29 -19.60
CA GLN A 365 -9.07 8.26 -18.74
C GLN A 365 -10.50 8.58 -19.22
N ASP A 366 -10.68 8.75 -20.53
CA ASP A 366 -11.99 8.99 -21.13
C ASP A 366 -12.94 7.81 -20.88
N THR A 367 -12.46 6.58 -21.11
CA THR A 367 -13.24 5.37 -20.84
C THR A 367 -13.59 5.26 -19.36
N GLU A 368 -12.63 5.46 -18.47
CA GLU A 368 -12.86 5.43 -17.02
C GLU A 368 -13.87 6.49 -16.59
N GLN A 369 -13.82 7.69 -17.14
CA GLN A 369 -14.81 8.74 -16.89
C GLN A 369 -16.21 8.32 -17.37
N LEU A 370 -16.33 7.70 -18.55
CA LEU A 370 -17.60 7.16 -19.04
C LEU A 370 -18.16 6.08 -18.11
N LEU A 371 -17.30 5.21 -17.57
CA LEU A 371 -17.69 4.19 -16.59
C LEU A 371 -18.27 4.82 -15.31
N ILE A 372 -17.60 5.82 -14.75
CA ILE A 372 -18.09 6.55 -13.56
C ILE A 372 -19.42 7.28 -13.83
N GLN A 373 -19.67 7.71 -15.08
CA GLN A 373 -20.91 8.38 -15.48
C GLN A 373 -22.02 7.43 -15.96
N ASN A 374 -21.81 6.12 -15.96
CA ASN A 374 -22.71 5.12 -16.56
C ASN A 374 -23.02 5.33 -18.05
N LYS A 375 -22.02 5.66 -18.86
CA LYS A 375 -22.21 5.94 -20.29
C LYS A 375 -21.41 4.98 -21.16
N GLY A 376 -21.89 4.77 -22.39
CA GLY A 376 -21.11 4.10 -23.43
C GLY A 376 -20.75 2.64 -23.16
N LYS A 377 -21.64 1.83 -22.56
CA LYS A 377 -21.30 0.42 -22.22
C LYS A 377 -20.72 -0.37 -23.40
N SER A 378 -21.32 -0.24 -24.60
CA SER A 378 -20.83 -0.91 -25.80
C SER A 378 -19.44 -0.43 -26.24
N SER A 379 -19.15 0.87 -26.16
CA SER A 379 -17.82 1.41 -26.50
C SER A 379 -16.78 1.01 -25.45
N ASN A 380 -17.16 0.98 -24.17
CA ASN A 380 -16.28 0.56 -23.09
C ASN A 380 -15.93 -0.93 -23.21
N LEU A 381 -16.88 -1.78 -23.61
CA LEU A 381 -16.62 -3.19 -23.91
C LEU A 381 -15.68 -3.35 -25.10
N ALA A 382 -15.87 -2.57 -26.17
CA ALA A 382 -14.97 -2.59 -27.33
C ALA A 382 -13.55 -2.20 -26.93
N TYR A 383 -13.39 -1.17 -26.10
CA TYR A 383 -12.09 -0.75 -25.59
C TYR A 383 -11.46 -1.81 -24.65
N LEU A 384 -12.26 -2.49 -23.82
CA LEU A 384 -11.78 -3.62 -23.01
C LEU A 384 -11.22 -4.76 -23.90
N GLU A 385 -11.88 -5.06 -25.01
CA GLU A 385 -11.39 -6.06 -25.97
C GLU A 385 -10.11 -5.60 -26.69
N GLU A 386 -10.01 -4.31 -27.02
CA GLU A 386 -8.79 -3.73 -27.57
C GLU A 386 -7.61 -3.84 -26.59
N VAL A 387 -7.81 -3.48 -25.31
CA VAL A 387 -6.80 -3.61 -24.25
C VAL A 387 -6.40 -5.08 -24.06
N LEU A 388 -7.32 -6.03 -24.19
CA LEU A 388 -6.97 -7.44 -24.06
C LEU A 388 -5.94 -7.88 -25.12
N VAL A 389 -6.03 -7.35 -26.33
CA VAL A 389 -5.21 -7.77 -27.49
C VAL A 389 -3.96 -6.92 -27.68
N THR A 390 -4.04 -5.61 -27.46
CA THR A 390 -2.96 -4.66 -27.79
C THR A 390 -1.89 -4.52 -26.71
N GLU A 391 -2.25 -4.87 -25.48
CA GLU A 391 -1.52 -4.46 -24.29
C GLU A 391 -0.50 -5.46 -23.80
N ASN A 392 -0.76 -6.73 -24.09
CA ASN A 392 -0.12 -7.88 -23.47
C ASN A 392 0.09 -7.74 -21.94
N ASN A 393 -0.78 -6.99 -21.25
CA ASN A 393 -0.75 -6.79 -19.81
C ASN A 393 -2.04 -7.29 -19.20
N ARG A 394 -1.98 -8.49 -18.61
CA ARG A 394 -3.13 -9.13 -17.97
C ARG A 394 -3.79 -8.26 -16.90
N ASN A 395 -2.98 -7.48 -16.18
CA ASN A 395 -3.46 -6.68 -15.06
C ASN A 395 -4.29 -5.50 -15.57
N ALA A 396 -3.89 -4.88 -16.69
CA ALA A 396 -4.65 -3.79 -17.31
C ALA A 396 -6.05 -4.27 -17.75
N ALA A 397 -6.12 -5.40 -18.47
CA ALA A 397 -7.39 -5.97 -18.93
C ALA A 397 -8.30 -6.40 -17.76
N LEU A 398 -7.75 -7.12 -16.77
CA LEU A 398 -8.52 -7.54 -15.57
C LEU A 398 -9.00 -6.34 -14.76
N ARG A 399 -8.17 -5.31 -14.59
CA ARG A 399 -8.52 -4.10 -13.85
C ARG A 399 -9.68 -3.36 -14.49
N LEU A 400 -9.65 -3.20 -15.82
CA LEU A 400 -10.73 -2.58 -16.56
C LEU A 400 -12.01 -3.41 -16.48
N LEU A 401 -11.93 -4.74 -16.62
CA LEU A 401 -13.06 -5.64 -16.38
C LEU A 401 -13.65 -5.44 -14.97
N CYS A 402 -12.82 -5.43 -13.93
CA CYS A 402 -13.27 -5.26 -12.54
C CYS A 402 -13.98 -3.91 -12.34
N LEU A 403 -13.44 -2.83 -12.93
CA LEU A 403 -14.05 -1.52 -12.88
C LEU A 403 -15.40 -1.50 -13.61
N MET A 404 -15.48 -2.14 -14.78
CA MET A 404 -16.73 -2.29 -15.53
C MET A 404 -17.76 -3.13 -14.77
N ALA A 405 -17.34 -4.20 -14.09
CA ALA A 405 -18.22 -5.05 -13.32
C ALA A 405 -18.87 -4.30 -12.14
N ILE A 406 -18.12 -3.42 -11.49
CA ILE A 406 -18.61 -2.55 -10.41
C ILE A 406 -19.56 -1.47 -10.95
N THR A 407 -19.19 -0.85 -12.07
CA THR A 407 -19.88 0.33 -12.59
C THR A 407 -21.09 -0.03 -13.45
N GLN A 408 -20.96 -0.87 -14.48
CA GLN A 408 -21.95 -0.98 -15.58
C GLN A 408 -22.74 -2.30 -15.67
N LYS A 409 -22.67 -3.19 -14.67
CA LYS A 409 -23.27 -4.53 -14.65
C LYS A 409 -22.96 -5.35 -15.91
N LEU A 410 -22.06 -6.29 -15.78
CA LEU A 410 -21.79 -7.23 -16.87
C LEU A 410 -22.83 -8.36 -16.87
N SER A 411 -23.32 -8.73 -18.04
CA SER A 411 -24.12 -9.94 -18.23
C SER A 411 -23.24 -11.18 -18.25
N ASP A 412 -23.81 -12.36 -17.98
CA ASP A 412 -23.04 -13.60 -17.98
C ASP A 412 -22.43 -13.92 -19.34
N SER A 413 -23.08 -13.52 -20.43
CA SER A 413 -22.54 -13.65 -21.78
C SER A 413 -21.33 -12.74 -21.99
N GLU A 414 -21.37 -11.50 -21.48
CA GLU A 414 -20.26 -10.55 -21.56
C GLU A 414 -19.05 -11.07 -20.75
N VAL A 415 -19.30 -11.55 -19.52
CA VAL A 415 -18.25 -12.13 -18.66
C VAL A 415 -17.65 -13.39 -19.30
N LYS A 416 -18.48 -14.33 -19.79
CA LYS A 416 -18.01 -15.57 -20.44
C LYS A 416 -17.20 -15.26 -21.70
N SER A 417 -17.66 -14.30 -22.52
CA SER A 417 -16.95 -13.89 -23.73
C SER A 417 -15.58 -13.30 -23.42
N PHE A 418 -15.52 -12.35 -22.48
CA PHE A 418 -14.24 -11.79 -22.01
C PHE A 418 -13.33 -12.90 -21.46
N TRP A 419 -13.86 -13.77 -20.60
CA TRP A 419 -13.08 -14.80 -19.92
C TRP A 419 -12.46 -15.79 -20.91
N GLN A 420 -13.21 -16.22 -21.92
CA GLN A 420 -12.69 -17.06 -22.99
C GLN A 420 -11.52 -16.39 -23.73
N LYS A 421 -11.69 -15.12 -24.12
CA LYS A 421 -10.63 -14.33 -24.78
C LYS A 421 -9.41 -14.16 -23.87
N PHE A 422 -9.62 -13.90 -22.59
CA PHE A 422 -8.55 -13.73 -21.60
C PHE A 422 -7.72 -15.00 -21.45
N LEU A 423 -8.35 -16.18 -21.36
CA LEU A 423 -7.64 -17.45 -21.27
C LEU A 423 -6.93 -17.83 -22.58
N HIS A 424 -7.48 -17.48 -23.74
CA HIS A 424 -6.81 -17.65 -25.02
C HIS A 424 -5.54 -16.79 -25.10
N GLU A 425 -5.63 -15.54 -24.63
CA GLU A 425 -4.51 -14.61 -24.68
C GLU A 425 -3.43 -14.93 -23.64
N PHE A 426 -3.79 -15.09 -22.36
CA PHE A 426 -2.82 -15.21 -21.26
C PHE A 426 -2.58 -16.64 -20.77
N GLY A 427 -3.37 -17.61 -21.24
CA GLY A 427 -3.23 -19.03 -20.96
C GLY A 427 -4.21 -19.57 -19.92
N TYR A 428 -4.60 -20.83 -20.12
CA TYR A 428 -5.56 -21.56 -19.28
C TYR A 428 -5.09 -21.80 -17.83
N TYR A 429 -3.81 -21.64 -17.54
CA TYR A 429 -3.28 -21.64 -16.17
C TYR A 429 -4.00 -20.63 -15.26
N TYR A 430 -4.46 -19.50 -15.81
CA TYR A 430 -5.21 -18.48 -15.06
C TYR A 430 -6.68 -18.82 -14.84
N GLY A 431 -7.14 -20.04 -15.15
CA GLY A 431 -8.53 -20.46 -14.95
C GLY A 431 -9.06 -20.24 -13.52
N PHE A 432 -8.19 -20.37 -12.51
CA PHE A 432 -8.56 -20.16 -11.10
C PHE A 432 -8.91 -18.69 -10.76
N VAL A 433 -8.48 -17.73 -11.57
CA VAL A 433 -8.66 -16.31 -11.31
C VAL A 433 -10.13 -15.91 -11.39
N HIS A 434 -10.95 -16.59 -12.19
CA HIS A 434 -12.40 -16.41 -12.21
C HIS A 434 -13.01 -16.61 -10.82
N ASN A 435 -12.62 -17.67 -10.13
CA ASN A 435 -13.06 -17.92 -8.75
C ASN A 435 -12.56 -16.84 -7.79
N ASN A 436 -11.34 -16.34 -7.98
CA ASN A 436 -10.83 -15.24 -7.17
C ASN A 436 -11.61 -13.94 -7.39
N LEU A 437 -12.10 -13.66 -8.62
CA LEU A 437 -12.97 -12.52 -8.92
C LEU A 437 -14.32 -12.62 -8.21
N LEU A 438 -14.91 -13.83 -8.17
CA LEU A 438 -16.14 -14.10 -7.41
C LEU A 438 -15.93 -13.88 -5.90
N ARG A 439 -14.88 -14.47 -5.33
CA ARG A 439 -14.56 -14.37 -3.90
C ARG A 439 -14.24 -12.93 -3.47
N ALA A 440 -13.56 -12.18 -4.31
CA ALA A 440 -13.27 -10.76 -4.08
C ALA A 440 -14.49 -9.84 -4.24
N GLY A 441 -15.60 -10.36 -4.76
CA GLY A 441 -16.84 -9.60 -4.97
C GLY A 441 -16.85 -8.72 -6.23
N PHE A 442 -15.97 -8.98 -7.20
CA PHE A 442 -16.01 -8.29 -8.50
C PHE A 442 -17.09 -8.86 -9.43
N LEU A 443 -17.36 -10.16 -9.34
CA LEU A 443 -18.38 -10.87 -10.09
C LEU A 443 -19.41 -11.50 -9.14
N THR A 444 -20.63 -11.74 -9.61
CA THR A 444 -21.67 -12.45 -8.85
C THR A 444 -21.84 -13.88 -9.35
N GLU A 445 -22.06 -14.83 -8.45
CA GLU A 445 -22.55 -16.16 -8.82
C GLU A 445 -24.04 -16.07 -9.20
N GLU A 446 -24.44 -16.74 -10.29
CA GLU A 446 -25.84 -16.99 -10.57
C GLU A 446 -26.40 -17.92 -9.47
N THR A 447 -27.20 -17.39 -8.54
CA THR A 447 -28.03 -18.28 -7.70
C THR A 447 -29.15 -18.82 -8.57
N SER A 448 -29.01 -20.06 -9.03
CA SER A 448 -30.14 -20.91 -9.42
C SER A 448 -31.01 -21.15 -8.18
N ALA A 449 -31.91 -20.21 -7.90
CA ALA A 449 -33.08 -20.27 -7.00
C ALA A 449 -33.11 -21.40 -5.94
N SER A 450 -32.06 -21.57 -5.14
CA SER A 450 -32.02 -22.59 -4.09
C SER A 450 -31.28 -22.10 -2.84
N ALA A 451 -32.09 -21.95 -1.78
CA ALA A 451 -31.80 -22.08 -0.36
C ALA A 451 -30.76 -21.16 0.34
N ASN A 452 -31.29 -20.18 1.07
CA ASN A 452 -31.03 -19.94 2.50
C ASN A 452 -29.59 -19.97 3.07
N LEU A 453 -28.61 -19.36 2.39
CA LEU A 453 -27.46 -18.78 3.09
C LEU A 453 -27.58 -17.25 3.12
N PRO A 454 -27.23 -16.57 4.23
CA PRO A 454 -27.18 -15.12 4.24
C PRO A 454 -26.03 -14.66 3.34
N ASN A 455 -26.36 -14.39 2.08
CA ASN A 455 -25.46 -13.81 1.09
C ASN A 455 -25.12 -12.37 1.50
N ILE A 456 -24.05 -12.22 2.29
CA ILE A 456 -23.46 -10.91 2.66
C ILE A 456 -22.72 -10.29 1.46
N VAL A 457 -22.44 -11.06 0.40
CA VAL A 457 -21.55 -10.68 -0.71
C VAL A 457 -22.30 -10.03 -1.90
N SER A 458 -23.60 -10.27 -2.09
CA SER A 458 -24.27 -10.01 -3.38
C SER A 458 -24.98 -8.66 -3.55
N LYS A 459 -24.92 -7.74 -2.57
CA LYS A 459 -25.64 -6.45 -2.69
C LYS A 459 -24.90 -5.34 -3.45
N PHE A 460 -23.63 -5.51 -3.78
CA PHE A 460 -22.78 -4.38 -4.20
C PHE A 460 -22.87 -3.97 -5.67
N LEU A 461 -23.49 -4.77 -6.54
CA LEU A 461 -23.23 -4.64 -7.95
C LEU A 461 -24.43 -4.04 -8.68
N THR A 462 -24.34 -2.72 -8.86
CA THR A 462 -24.60 -1.92 -10.09
C THR A 462 -25.79 -0.96 -10.09
N ASN A 463 -26.95 -1.32 -9.54
CA ASN A 463 -28.00 -0.31 -9.32
C ASN A 463 -27.67 0.61 -8.13
N ASP A 464 -26.95 0.08 -7.14
CA ASP A 464 -26.58 0.83 -5.95
C ASP A 464 -25.36 1.74 -6.18
N PHE A 465 -24.45 1.40 -7.11
CA PHE A 465 -23.22 2.17 -7.29
C PHE A 465 -23.48 3.64 -7.66
N TYR A 466 -24.23 3.90 -8.74
CA TYR A 466 -24.50 5.28 -9.17
C TYR A 466 -25.39 6.04 -8.19
N VAL A 467 -26.35 5.35 -7.56
CA VAL A 467 -27.17 5.94 -6.49
C VAL A 467 -26.28 6.39 -5.33
N ASN A 468 -25.32 5.56 -4.93
CA ASN A 468 -24.40 5.86 -3.84
C ASN A 468 -23.40 6.96 -4.21
N ILE A 469 -22.83 6.94 -5.42
CA ILE A 469 -21.96 8.02 -5.92
C ILE A 469 -22.68 9.37 -5.86
N ASN A 470 -23.92 9.43 -6.33
CA ASN A 470 -24.71 10.66 -6.34
C ASN A 470 -25.06 11.10 -4.91
N ARG A 471 -25.46 10.15 -4.04
CA ARG A 471 -25.78 10.39 -2.63
C ARG A 471 -24.58 10.96 -1.85
N LEU A 472 -23.38 10.46 -2.13
CA LEU A 472 -22.12 10.84 -1.49
C LEU A 472 -21.37 11.95 -2.23
N LYS A 473 -21.91 12.43 -3.36
CA LYS A 473 -21.30 13.45 -4.23
C LYS A 473 -19.87 13.07 -4.65
N GLN A 474 -19.64 11.80 -4.97
CA GLN A 474 -18.32 11.29 -5.33
C GLN A 474 -17.91 11.61 -6.78
N ALA A 475 -18.86 11.86 -7.66
CA ALA A 475 -18.59 12.36 -9.00
C ALA A 475 -18.94 13.86 -9.04
N PRO A 476 -18.01 14.75 -9.42
CA PRO A 476 -18.36 16.14 -9.70
C PRO A 476 -19.41 16.23 -10.81
N VAL A 477 -20.33 17.18 -10.68
CA VAL A 477 -21.41 17.40 -11.66
C VAL A 477 -20.83 17.76 -13.03
N ASP A 478 -19.74 18.51 -13.05
CA ASP A 478 -19.03 18.91 -14.26
C ASP A 478 -17.52 18.66 -14.09
N PRO A 479 -17.04 17.44 -14.44
CA PRO A 479 -15.63 17.09 -14.34
C PRO A 479 -14.70 18.05 -15.11
N ALA A 480 -15.15 18.60 -16.23
CA ALA A 480 -14.35 19.50 -17.07
C ALA A 480 -14.08 20.86 -16.39
N LYS A 481 -14.89 21.25 -15.40
CA LYS A 481 -14.67 22.47 -14.60
C LYS A 481 -13.78 22.27 -13.39
N VAL A 482 -13.37 21.03 -13.09
CA VAL A 482 -12.47 20.78 -11.97
C VAL A 482 -11.08 21.33 -12.31
N SER A 483 -10.60 22.28 -11.50
CA SER A 483 -9.24 22.77 -11.62
C SER A 483 -8.25 21.65 -11.26
N LEU A 484 -7.49 21.15 -12.22
CA LEU A 484 -6.49 20.10 -11.98
C LEU A 484 -5.14 20.66 -11.52
N LYS A 485 -4.78 21.88 -11.97
CA LYS A 485 -3.51 22.53 -11.65
C LYS A 485 -3.48 23.12 -10.23
N ALA A 486 -4.59 23.74 -9.83
CA ALA A 486 -4.81 24.32 -8.51
C ALA A 486 -6.10 23.72 -7.93
N PRO A 487 -6.05 22.46 -7.45
CA PRO A 487 -7.26 21.72 -7.14
C PRO A 487 -7.95 22.22 -5.88
N THR A 488 -9.27 22.37 -5.98
CA THR A 488 -10.19 22.63 -4.86
C THR A 488 -11.13 21.45 -4.62
N CYS A 489 -11.03 20.40 -5.44
CA CYS A 489 -11.80 19.17 -5.36
C CYS A 489 -10.85 17.98 -5.33
N CYS A 490 -11.10 17.03 -4.43
CA CYS A 490 -10.28 15.83 -4.28
C CYS A 490 -10.34 14.88 -5.48
N SER A 491 -11.27 15.06 -6.43
CA SER A 491 -11.32 14.25 -7.65
C SER A 491 -10.18 14.50 -8.63
N TYR A 492 -9.39 15.56 -8.43
CA TYR A 492 -8.23 15.86 -9.28
C TYR A 492 -7.23 14.69 -9.35
N VAL A 493 -7.21 13.81 -8.33
CA VAL A 493 -6.34 12.63 -8.29
C VAL A 493 -6.70 11.58 -9.35
N PHE A 494 -7.89 11.68 -9.93
CA PHE A 494 -8.39 10.88 -11.06
C PHE A 494 -8.92 11.78 -12.19
N GLY A 495 -8.22 12.89 -12.47
CA GLY A 495 -8.56 13.78 -13.60
C GLY A 495 -9.91 14.50 -13.46
N GLY A 496 -10.50 14.54 -12.27
CA GLY A 496 -11.80 15.13 -12.04
C GLY A 496 -12.96 14.11 -12.01
N ALA A 497 -12.71 12.84 -12.32
CA ALA A 497 -13.78 11.84 -12.48
C ALA A 497 -14.42 11.38 -11.16
N TYR A 498 -13.62 11.15 -10.12
CA TYR A 498 -14.07 10.48 -8.89
C TYR A 498 -13.38 10.99 -7.63
N ILE A 499 -14.10 11.12 -6.52
CA ILE A 499 -13.59 11.47 -5.20
C ILE A 499 -13.53 10.19 -4.35
N PRO A 500 -12.35 9.79 -3.84
CA PRO A 500 -12.23 8.64 -2.97
C PRO A 500 -13.20 8.63 -1.80
N LEU A 501 -13.82 7.48 -1.51
CA LEU A 501 -14.83 7.35 -0.45
C LEU A 501 -14.28 7.78 0.91
N ILE A 502 -13.05 7.37 1.23
CA ILE A 502 -12.44 7.70 2.52
C ILE A 502 -12.35 9.21 2.75
N VAL A 503 -12.12 9.99 1.69
CA VAL A 503 -12.04 11.45 1.74
C VAL A 503 -13.43 12.07 1.92
N GLN A 504 -14.47 11.49 1.31
CA GLN A 504 -15.84 11.95 1.58
C GLN A 504 -16.26 11.68 3.04
N ILE A 505 -15.94 10.51 3.57
CA ILE A 505 -16.22 10.18 4.97
C ILE A 505 -15.48 11.15 5.90
N ALA A 506 -14.17 11.35 5.69
CA ALA A 506 -13.38 12.30 6.46
C ALA A 506 -13.90 13.73 6.34
N SER A 507 -14.31 14.16 5.15
CA SER A 507 -14.90 15.49 4.90
C SER A 507 -16.19 15.69 5.68
N MET A 508 -17.13 14.74 5.65
CA MET A 508 -18.39 14.82 6.43
C MET A 508 -18.11 14.91 7.94
N ILE A 509 -17.15 14.14 8.44
CA ILE A 509 -16.75 14.17 9.85
C ILE A 509 -16.12 15.53 10.21
N LEU A 510 -15.18 16.04 9.40
CA LEU A 510 -14.49 17.33 9.63
C LEU A 510 -15.38 18.56 9.46
N CYS A 511 -16.46 18.43 8.67
CA CYS A 511 -17.47 19.47 8.44
C CYS A 511 -18.63 19.41 9.45
N ASN A 512 -18.53 18.58 10.50
CA ASN A 512 -19.57 18.43 11.52
C ASN A 512 -20.95 18.03 10.96
N THR A 513 -20.99 17.25 9.87
CA THR A 513 -22.24 16.68 9.33
C THR A 513 -22.96 15.82 10.38
N PRO A 514 -24.26 16.03 10.66
CA PRO A 514 -24.97 15.26 11.68
C PRO A 514 -24.80 13.74 11.53
N LEU A 515 -24.52 13.02 12.63
CA LEU A 515 -24.23 11.58 12.59
C LEU A 515 -25.35 10.78 11.91
N ASN A 516 -26.62 11.15 12.10
CA ASN A 516 -27.74 10.50 11.44
C ASN A 516 -27.67 10.63 9.91
N GLU A 517 -27.26 11.80 9.40
CA GLU A 517 -27.06 11.99 7.96
C GLU A 517 -25.89 11.14 7.44
N ILE A 518 -24.79 11.06 8.18
CA ILE A 518 -23.65 10.19 7.85
C ILE A 518 -24.11 8.73 7.79
N LYS A 519 -24.85 8.26 8.81
CA LYS A 519 -25.41 6.90 8.88
C LYS A 519 -26.27 6.59 7.65
N THR A 520 -27.26 7.45 7.35
CA THR A 520 -28.16 7.25 6.20
C THR A 520 -27.43 7.26 4.85
N LYS A 521 -26.36 8.05 4.72
CA LYS A 521 -25.55 8.08 3.49
C LYS A 521 -24.70 6.82 3.30
N LEU A 522 -24.20 6.24 4.39
CA LEU A 522 -23.24 5.13 4.34
C LEU A 522 -23.87 3.74 4.52
N GLU A 523 -25.09 3.64 5.06
CA GLU A 523 -25.83 2.39 5.24
C GLU A 523 -25.86 1.48 3.99
N PRO A 524 -26.06 1.98 2.75
CA PRO A 524 -26.07 1.12 1.56
C PRO A 524 -24.69 0.56 1.19
N LEU A 525 -23.61 1.15 1.70
CA LEU A 525 -22.24 0.72 1.40
C LEU A 525 -21.79 -0.48 2.24
N GLY A 526 -22.65 -0.99 3.12
CA GLY A 526 -22.38 -2.16 3.94
C GLY A 526 -22.33 -1.86 5.43
N PRO A 527 -21.90 -2.84 6.23
CA PRO A 527 -21.94 -2.71 7.68
C PRO A 527 -20.96 -1.63 8.15
N PHE A 528 -21.42 -0.77 9.05
CA PHE A 528 -20.59 0.24 9.70
C PHE A 528 -20.75 0.17 11.23
N SER A 529 -19.80 0.77 11.95
CA SER A 529 -19.83 0.91 13.40
C SER A 529 -19.31 2.29 13.79
N ILE A 530 -20.03 2.95 14.70
CA ILE A 530 -19.60 4.19 15.34
C ILE A 530 -19.43 3.90 16.84
N ARG A 531 -18.31 4.32 17.42
CA ARG A 531 -18.06 4.20 18.86
C ARG A 531 -17.92 5.56 19.48
N ASN A 532 -18.53 5.69 20.66
CA ASN A 532 -18.53 6.92 21.47
C ASN A 532 -19.00 8.13 20.67
N GLU A 533 -20.31 8.12 20.34
CA GLU A 533 -20.97 9.23 19.62
C GLU A 533 -20.88 10.56 20.40
N GLN A 534 -20.70 10.51 21.73
CA GLN A 534 -20.46 11.71 22.55
C GLN A 534 -19.13 12.39 22.25
N GLY A 535 -18.18 11.70 21.59
CA GLY A 535 -16.92 12.27 21.11
C GLY A 535 -17.06 13.09 19.82
N TYR A 536 -18.29 13.31 19.33
CA TYR A 536 -18.60 14.06 18.12
C TYR A 536 -19.46 15.30 18.45
N PRO A 537 -19.18 16.50 17.90
CA PRO A 537 -18.15 16.83 16.92
C PRO A 537 -16.72 16.74 17.49
N LEU A 538 -15.72 16.68 16.61
CA LEU A 538 -14.33 16.46 17.01
C LEU A 538 -13.74 17.71 17.69
N GLU A 539 -13.25 17.56 18.93
CA GLU A 539 -12.47 18.60 19.63
C GLU A 539 -11.13 18.84 18.92
N ALA A 540 -10.38 17.75 18.65
CA ALA A 540 -9.14 17.79 17.88
C ALA A 540 -9.43 17.46 16.42
N ARG A 541 -9.15 18.39 15.50
CA ARG A 541 -9.32 18.20 14.05
C ARG A 541 -8.17 17.40 13.42
N THR A 542 -7.72 16.36 14.12
CA THR A 542 -6.71 15.40 13.65
C THR A 542 -7.37 14.04 13.48
N ILE A 543 -7.26 13.45 12.29
CA ILE A 543 -7.89 12.17 11.95
C ILE A 543 -6.82 11.14 11.58
N LEU A 544 -6.92 9.94 12.16
CA LEU A 544 -6.21 8.75 11.70
C LEU A 544 -7.11 7.94 10.78
N ILE A 545 -6.78 7.90 9.50
CA ILE A 545 -7.38 6.98 8.54
C ILE A 545 -6.61 5.66 8.59
N TYR A 546 -7.30 4.53 8.72
CA TYR A 546 -6.70 3.20 8.67
C TYR A 546 -7.43 2.31 7.65
N ILE A 547 -6.81 2.10 6.49
CA ILE A 547 -7.35 1.22 5.45
C ILE A 547 -6.94 -0.23 5.72
N VAL A 548 -7.91 -1.14 5.63
CA VAL A 548 -7.70 -2.59 5.72
C VAL A 548 -7.68 -3.17 4.32
N GLY A 549 -6.54 -3.69 3.86
CA GLY A 549 -6.37 -4.23 2.51
C GLY A 549 -5.74 -3.28 1.51
N GLY A 550 -5.02 -2.27 2.00
CA GLY A 550 -4.15 -1.41 1.21
C GLY A 550 -4.75 -0.07 0.77
N VAL A 551 -3.94 0.97 0.85
CA VAL A 551 -4.28 2.35 0.45
C VAL A 551 -3.50 2.73 -0.80
N THR A 552 -4.02 3.60 -1.65
CA THR A 552 -3.29 4.10 -2.83
C THR A 552 -2.64 5.46 -2.60
N TYR A 553 -1.63 5.78 -3.41
CA TYR A 553 -1.07 7.13 -3.42
C TYR A 553 -2.07 8.19 -3.90
N SER A 554 -3.08 7.83 -4.68
CA SER A 554 -4.18 8.75 -5.03
C SER A 554 -5.05 9.09 -3.82
N GLU A 555 -5.40 8.09 -3.01
CA GLU A 555 -6.14 8.31 -1.76
C GLU A 555 -5.34 9.18 -0.78
N ILE A 556 -4.02 8.93 -0.67
CA ILE A 556 -3.11 9.74 0.13
C ILE A 556 -3.04 11.19 -0.40
N ALA A 557 -2.91 11.38 -1.72
CA ALA A 557 -2.88 12.71 -2.33
C ALA A 557 -4.20 13.48 -2.11
N ALA A 558 -5.33 12.78 -2.20
CA ALA A 558 -6.64 13.35 -1.93
C ALA A 558 -6.81 13.72 -0.44
N CYS A 559 -6.31 12.89 0.49
CA CYS A 559 -6.25 13.22 1.92
C CYS A 559 -5.39 14.47 2.17
N ASN A 560 -4.23 14.60 1.51
CA ASN A 560 -3.37 15.79 1.63
C ASN A 560 -4.06 17.06 1.12
N LEU A 561 -4.85 16.97 0.06
CA LEU A 561 -5.66 18.10 -0.40
C LEU A 561 -6.74 18.45 0.63
N LEU A 562 -7.46 17.46 1.17
CA LEU A 562 -8.47 17.69 2.21
C LEU A 562 -7.86 18.34 3.47
N GLU A 563 -6.67 17.90 3.88
CA GLU A 563 -5.90 18.52 4.97
C GLU A 563 -5.69 20.02 4.70
N THR A 564 -5.27 20.36 3.47
CA THR A 564 -5.04 21.75 3.05
C THR A 564 -6.33 22.57 3.04
N LEU A 565 -7.43 22.01 2.53
CA LEU A 565 -8.72 22.70 2.39
C LEU A 565 -9.41 22.96 3.72
N THR A 566 -9.22 22.10 4.71
CA THR A 566 -9.95 22.16 5.99
C THR A 566 -9.10 22.70 7.15
N GLY A 567 -7.78 22.79 6.98
CA GLY A 567 -6.83 23.11 8.04
C GLY A 567 -6.73 22.01 9.11
N SER A 568 -7.21 20.80 8.81
CA SER A 568 -7.12 19.65 9.71
C SER A 568 -5.71 19.05 9.72
N THR A 569 -5.51 17.93 10.41
CA THR A 569 -4.35 17.05 10.22
C THR A 569 -4.85 15.64 9.89
N ILE A 570 -4.35 15.02 8.82
CA ILE A 570 -4.75 13.67 8.42
C ILE A 570 -3.51 12.78 8.40
N ILE A 571 -3.60 11.66 9.11
CA ILE A 571 -2.59 10.60 9.10
C ILE A 571 -3.23 9.39 8.43
N VAL A 572 -2.57 8.86 7.41
CA VAL A 572 -3.02 7.66 6.68
C VAL A 572 -2.15 6.49 7.11
N CYS A 573 -2.80 5.42 7.55
CA CYS A 573 -2.19 4.16 7.93
C CYS A 573 -2.82 3.02 7.12
N SER A 574 -2.03 2.00 6.79
CA SER A 574 -2.50 0.82 6.08
C SER A 574 -1.58 -0.37 6.33
N ASP A 575 -1.98 -1.56 5.91
CA ASP A 575 -1.10 -2.72 5.82
C ASP A 575 0.01 -2.56 4.77
N LYS A 576 -0.34 -1.96 3.63
CA LYS A 576 0.58 -1.65 2.53
C LYS A 576 0.04 -0.46 1.74
N ILE A 577 0.91 0.22 1.01
CA ILE A 577 0.50 1.10 -0.09
C ILE A 577 0.45 0.26 -1.37
N ILE A 578 -0.66 0.33 -2.10
CA ILE A 578 -0.95 -0.51 -3.27
C ILE A 578 -1.30 0.34 -4.50
N SER A 579 -1.25 -0.29 -5.67
CA SER A 579 -1.77 0.19 -6.96
C SER A 579 -2.87 -0.75 -7.47
N GLY A 580 -3.58 -0.37 -8.53
CA GLY A 580 -4.51 -1.27 -9.21
C GLY A 580 -3.82 -2.55 -9.69
N ASN A 581 -2.55 -2.47 -10.07
CA ASN A 581 -1.76 -3.64 -10.47
C ASN A 581 -1.54 -4.59 -9.29
N ASP A 582 -1.24 -4.10 -8.08
CA ASP A 582 -1.11 -4.96 -6.89
C ASP A 582 -2.43 -5.71 -6.59
N LEU A 583 -3.60 -5.09 -6.78
CA LEU A 583 -4.88 -5.78 -6.60
C LEU A 583 -5.05 -6.92 -7.63
N MET A 584 -4.70 -6.68 -8.89
CA MET A 584 -4.81 -7.69 -9.94
C MET A 584 -3.78 -8.83 -9.75
N GLU A 585 -2.57 -8.50 -9.32
CA GLU A 585 -1.57 -9.49 -8.93
C GLU A 585 -2.06 -10.36 -7.76
N ALA A 586 -2.75 -9.77 -6.79
CA ALA A 586 -3.35 -10.50 -5.69
C ALA A 586 -4.44 -11.49 -6.15
N LEU A 587 -5.08 -11.28 -7.30
CA LEU A 587 -6.03 -12.21 -7.90
C LEU A 587 -5.35 -13.29 -8.76
N THR A 588 -4.20 -12.97 -9.36
CA THR A 588 -3.53 -13.81 -10.38
C THR A 588 -2.33 -14.62 -9.87
N THR A 589 -1.84 -14.33 -8.67
CA THR A 589 -0.77 -15.11 -8.03
C THR A 589 -1.33 -16.44 -7.49
N VAL A 590 -0.51 -17.48 -7.37
CA VAL A 590 -0.86 -18.74 -6.69
C VAL A 590 -0.42 -18.72 -5.24
#